data_AF-A0A961EB61-F1
#
_entry.id   AF-A0A961EB61-F1
#
_cell.length_a   1.000
_cell.length_b   1.000
_cell.length_c   1.000
_cell.angle_alpha   90.00
_cell.angle_beta   90.00
_cell.angle_gamma   90.00
#
_symmetry.space_group_name_H-M   'P 1'
#
loop_
_entity.id
_entity.type
_entity.pdbx_description
1 polymer ?
#
loop_
_entity_poly.entity_id
_entity_poly.type
_entity_poly.pdbx_seq_one_letter_code
_entity_poly.pdbx_strand_id
1 'polypeptide(L)'
;MIKTRFARARTITVAVSIAAASSVAATTLVAPEAHAAPLAGTTVFLDPGHQGSAAGHRLDAQVPDGRGGKKDCQTTGSTSVNGVPEHTVNWQITRLVKAGLESQGVKVVLSRPNDTGWGGCVDQRAAAASRSRAAVAVSLHADSTSRGPDAGKRGFHIIVPKLPIPDKTVNRVQSGAGRTASVAMRDAFVSAGLRPANYAGVRDGLQGRSDIAAVNLTTVPAVFIEMGNLSNPADAMALTSKEGQLKYALAITDGITRYVTKTAPTAETPPVSTGNPPQPAPPAADDNPFAGLRIVLPFVQKLIAAGDIAEVIKILATDGSDVFSQVLKAMLEIVYGLAGGKLPF
;
A
#
# COMPACT_ATOMS: atom_id res chain seq x y z
N MET A 1 -70.75 23.80 -44.00
CA MET A 1 -71.47 23.04 -42.94
C MET A 1 -72.34 22.00 -43.62
N ILE A 2 -71.95 20.72 -43.60
CA ILE A 2 -72.80 19.54 -43.92
C ILE A 2 -72.14 18.33 -43.22
N LYS A 3 -72.95 17.56 -42.49
CA LYS A 3 -72.61 16.27 -41.87
C LYS A 3 -73.15 15.14 -42.75
N THR A 4 -72.34 14.09 -42.98
CA THR A 4 -72.75 12.77 -43.50
C THR A 4 -71.58 11.80 -43.19
N ARG A 5 -71.62 10.90 -42.19
CA ARG A 5 -72.29 9.58 -41.99
C ARG A 5 -71.84 8.44 -42.94
N PHE A 6 -71.49 7.31 -42.28
CA PHE A 6 -71.35 5.91 -42.72
C PHE A 6 -70.09 5.55 -43.56
N ALA A 7 -69.46 4.38 -43.48
CA ALA A 7 -69.81 3.06 -42.92
C ALA A 7 -68.54 2.26 -42.55
N ARG A 8 -68.74 1.17 -41.77
CA ARG A 8 -67.75 0.11 -41.49
C ARG A 8 -67.32 -0.63 -42.76
N ALA A 9 -66.06 -1.05 -42.80
CA ALA A 9 -65.64 -2.28 -43.47
C ALA A 9 -64.46 -2.90 -42.69
N ARG A 10 -64.63 -4.17 -42.28
CA ARG A 10 -63.57 -5.04 -41.77
C ARG A 10 -62.86 -5.66 -42.97
N THR A 11 -61.54 -5.67 -42.97
CA THR A 11 -60.76 -6.53 -43.86
C THR A 11 -59.70 -7.25 -43.04
N ILE A 12 -59.75 -8.57 -43.12
CA ILE A 12 -58.79 -9.53 -42.56
C ILE A 12 -57.62 -9.60 -43.55
N THR A 13 -56.37 -9.48 -43.07
CA THR A 13 -55.22 -9.97 -43.84
C THR A 13 -54.15 -10.59 -42.92
N VAL A 14 -54.18 -11.93 -42.92
CA VAL A 14 -53.07 -12.90 -42.97
C VAL A 14 -51.70 -12.46 -42.44
N ALA A 15 -51.28 -13.09 -41.36
CA ALA A 15 -49.91 -13.11 -40.86
C ALA A 15 -48.99 -13.90 -41.81
N VAL A 16 -47.88 -13.30 -42.21
CA VAL A 16 -46.76 -14.00 -42.88
C VAL A 16 -45.63 -14.12 -41.86
N SER A 17 -45.40 -15.35 -41.42
CA SER A 17 -44.29 -15.74 -40.56
C SER A 17 -43.02 -15.86 -41.41
N ILE A 18 -42.02 -15.01 -41.14
CA ILE A 18 -40.66 -15.22 -41.64
C ILE A 18 -39.83 -15.80 -40.49
N ALA A 19 -39.59 -17.11 -40.56
CA ALA A 19 -38.63 -17.81 -39.73
C ALA A 19 -37.22 -17.51 -40.27
N ALA A 20 -36.45 -16.68 -39.56
CA ALA A 20 -35.01 -16.62 -39.71
C ALA A 20 -34.37 -17.34 -38.52
N ALA A 21 -34.01 -18.61 -38.74
CA ALA A 21 -33.23 -19.39 -37.79
C ALA A 21 -31.77 -18.93 -37.84
N SER A 22 -31.39 -18.05 -36.91
CA SER A 22 -29.99 -17.79 -36.59
C SER A 22 -29.67 -18.47 -35.27
N SER A 23 -29.19 -19.71 -35.34
CA SER A 23 -28.57 -20.41 -34.21
C SER A 23 -27.25 -19.73 -33.88
N VAL A 24 -27.30 -18.73 -33.00
CA VAL A 24 -26.11 -18.23 -32.31
C VAL A 24 -25.75 -19.29 -31.27
N ALA A 25 -24.71 -20.07 -31.54
CA ALA A 25 -24.10 -20.91 -30.51
C ALA A 25 -23.62 -19.99 -29.40
N ALA A 26 -24.33 -20.00 -28.27
CA ALA A 26 -23.88 -19.34 -27.05
C ALA A 26 -22.68 -20.12 -26.53
N THR A 27 -21.48 -19.77 -27.00
CA THR A 27 -20.25 -20.07 -26.27
C THR A 27 -20.36 -19.34 -24.94
N THR A 28 -20.71 -20.08 -23.89
CA THR A 28 -20.55 -19.64 -22.52
C THR A 28 -19.06 -19.40 -22.32
N LEU A 29 -18.63 -18.16 -22.43
CA LEU A 29 -17.37 -17.72 -21.86
C LEU A 29 -17.49 -17.98 -20.36
N VAL A 30 -16.90 -19.09 -19.90
CA VAL A 30 -16.68 -19.31 -18.48
C VAL A 30 -15.77 -18.15 -18.07
N ALA A 31 -16.33 -17.17 -17.38
CA ALA A 31 -15.55 -16.11 -16.77
C ALA A 31 -14.48 -16.80 -15.91
N PRO A 32 -13.20 -16.42 -16.03
CA PRO A 32 -12.18 -16.99 -15.17
C PRO A 32 -12.65 -16.78 -13.73
N GLU A 33 -12.64 -17.83 -12.92
CA GLU A 33 -12.92 -17.72 -11.50
C GLU A 33 -12.08 -16.57 -10.97
N ALA A 34 -12.76 -15.54 -10.44
CA ALA A 34 -12.11 -14.42 -9.80
C ALA A 34 -11.30 -15.00 -8.65
N HIS A 35 -9.99 -15.18 -8.86
CA HIS A 35 -9.08 -15.59 -7.83
C HIS A 35 -9.27 -14.60 -6.69
N ALA A 36 -9.71 -15.09 -5.53
CA ALA A 36 -9.95 -14.25 -4.37
C ALA A 36 -8.70 -13.39 -4.14
N ALA A 37 -8.87 -12.07 -4.06
CA ALA A 37 -7.75 -11.17 -3.84
C ALA A 37 -6.95 -11.67 -2.62
N PRO A 38 -5.61 -11.76 -2.68
CA PRO A 38 -4.80 -12.48 -1.69
C PRO A 38 -4.99 -12.04 -0.22
N LEU A 39 -5.60 -10.87 -0.02
CA LEU A 39 -5.80 -10.23 1.28
C LEU A 39 -7.28 -10.12 1.70
N ALA A 40 -8.22 -10.61 0.88
CA ALA A 40 -9.66 -10.44 1.11
C ALA A 40 -10.07 -10.99 2.50
N GLY A 41 -10.81 -10.17 3.27
CA GLY A 41 -11.25 -10.54 4.62
C GLY A 41 -10.21 -10.33 5.73
N THR A 42 -8.98 -9.94 5.39
CA THR A 42 -7.96 -9.57 6.38
C THR A 42 -8.25 -8.20 6.97
N THR A 43 -7.96 -8.00 8.26
CA THR A 43 -7.95 -6.67 8.89
C THR A 43 -6.52 -6.15 9.02
N VAL A 44 -6.28 -4.90 8.63
CA VAL A 44 -5.01 -4.18 8.84
C VAL A 44 -5.29 -2.92 9.65
N PHE A 45 -4.44 -2.63 10.64
CA PHE A 45 -4.50 -1.40 11.40
C PHE A 45 -3.42 -0.44 10.93
N LEU A 46 -3.79 0.78 10.54
CA LEU A 46 -2.84 1.83 10.16
C LEU A 46 -2.88 2.97 11.16
N ASP A 47 -1.71 3.34 11.67
CA ASP A 47 -1.53 4.44 12.60
C ASP A 47 -0.72 5.56 11.94
N PRO A 48 -1.37 6.57 11.33
CA PRO A 48 -0.65 7.77 10.91
C PRO A 48 -0.21 8.52 12.16
N GLY A 49 1.10 8.52 12.40
CA GLY A 49 1.73 9.12 13.58
C GLY A 49 1.28 10.56 13.82
N HIS A 50 1.29 10.96 15.09
CA HIS A 50 0.91 12.31 15.55
C HIS A 50 -0.55 12.68 15.22
N GLN A 51 -0.90 13.95 15.40
CA GLN A 51 -2.26 14.50 15.29
C GLN A 51 -2.21 15.92 14.75
N GLY A 52 -3.30 16.38 14.13
CA GLY A 52 -3.38 17.74 13.57
C GLY A 52 -3.43 18.83 14.63
N SER A 53 -4.03 18.55 15.80
CA SER A 53 -3.98 19.45 16.95
C SER A 53 -4.18 18.69 18.26
N ALA A 54 -3.82 19.33 19.37
CA ALA A 54 -4.10 18.79 20.70
C ALA A 54 -5.60 18.80 21.04
N ALA A 55 -6.40 19.67 20.40
CA ALA A 55 -7.83 19.86 20.67
C ALA A 55 -8.19 19.92 22.18
N GLY A 56 -7.37 20.63 22.96
CA GLY A 56 -7.56 20.76 24.41
C GLY A 56 -6.99 19.62 25.27
N HIS A 57 -6.48 18.54 24.66
CA HIS A 57 -5.82 17.45 25.38
C HIS A 57 -4.37 17.80 25.77
N ARG A 58 -3.91 17.24 26.90
CA ARG A 58 -2.53 17.40 27.39
C ARG A 58 -1.62 16.37 26.73
N LEU A 59 -0.77 16.81 25.81
CA LEU A 59 0.19 15.93 25.11
C LEU A 59 1.22 15.31 26.08
N ASP A 60 1.60 16.06 27.11
CA ASP A 60 2.57 15.68 28.14
C ASP A 60 1.96 14.86 29.31
N ALA A 61 0.67 14.52 29.23
CA ALA A 61 0.07 13.61 30.21
C ALA A 61 0.79 12.26 30.17
N GLN A 62 1.24 11.77 31.32
CA GLN A 62 2.09 10.59 31.38
C GLN A 62 1.28 9.30 31.25
N VAL A 63 1.56 8.51 30.20
CA VAL A 63 0.93 7.22 29.90
C VAL A 63 1.96 6.08 29.96
N PRO A 64 1.55 4.82 30.18
CA PRO A 64 2.48 3.69 30.24
C PRO A 64 3.32 3.53 28.95
N ASP A 65 4.60 3.20 29.09
CA ASP A 65 5.52 2.98 27.96
C ASP A 65 5.65 1.50 27.52
N GLY A 66 4.97 0.60 28.24
CA GLY A 66 5.02 -0.85 28.04
C GLY A 66 6.23 -1.56 28.66
N ARG A 67 7.07 -0.83 29.41
CA ARG A 67 8.28 -1.36 30.07
C ARG A 67 8.40 -1.00 31.56
N GLY A 68 7.29 -0.62 32.17
CA GLY A 68 7.22 -0.25 33.59
C GLY A 68 7.44 1.24 33.87
N GLY A 69 7.77 2.02 32.84
CA GLY A 69 7.87 3.47 32.91
C GLY A 69 6.62 4.16 32.38
N LYS A 70 6.75 5.47 32.19
CA LYS A 70 5.77 6.33 31.53
C LYS A 70 6.45 7.21 30.49
N LYS A 71 5.65 7.74 29.58
CA LYS A 71 6.05 8.75 28.61
C LYS A 71 4.90 9.69 28.30
N ASP A 72 5.20 10.77 27.61
CA ASP A 72 4.20 11.70 27.10
C ASP A 72 3.15 10.97 26.26
N CYS A 73 1.88 11.29 26.50
CA CYS A 73 0.71 10.81 25.77
C CYS A 73 0.90 10.99 24.25
N GLN A 74 1.42 12.13 23.81
CA GLN A 74 1.77 12.38 22.42
C GLN A 74 2.83 13.49 22.29
N THR A 75 3.35 13.69 21.09
CA THR A 75 4.19 14.83 20.72
C THR A 75 3.60 15.52 19.48
N THR A 76 4.11 16.67 19.07
CA THR A 76 3.60 17.30 17.84
C THR A 76 4.11 16.64 16.56
N GLY A 77 5.15 15.81 16.68
CA GLY A 77 5.98 15.39 15.54
C GLY A 77 6.93 16.51 15.11
N SER A 78 7.69 16.26 14.05
CA SER A 78 8.56 17.26 13.44
C SER A 78 7.85 18.06 12.33
N THR A 79 8.56 19.03 11.76
CA THR A 79 8.18 19.75 10.55
C THR A 79 9.32 19.62 9.56
N SER A 80 8.99 19.28 8.32
CA SER A 80 9.99 19.18 7.25
C SER A 80 10.65 20.51 6.94
N VAL A 81 11.83 20.45 6.32
CA VAL A 81 12.58 21.65 5.89
C VAL A 81 11.85 22.48 4.84
N ASN A 82 10.81 21.92 4.19
CA ASN A 82 9.89 22.65 3.32
C ASN A 82 8.54 23.01 4.00
N GLY A 83 8.45 22.92 5.33
CA GLY A 83 7.34 23.45 6.12
C GLY A 83 6.12 22.55 6.27
N VAL A 84 6.20 21.29 5.86
CA VAL A 84 5.09 20.33 5.98
C VAL A 84 5.19 19.58 7.32
N PRO A 85 4.16 19.62 8.18
CA PRO A 85 4.15 18.88 9.43
C PRO A 85 4.20 17.37 9.21
N GLU A 86 4.91 16.65 10.07
CA GLU A 86 5.03 15.19 10.02
C GLU A 86 3.66 14.50 10.06
N HIS A 87 2.74 14.98 10.91
CA HIS A 87 1.39 14.41 11.01
C HIS A 87 0.65 14.44 9.66
N THR A 88 0.87 15.47 8.85
CA THR A 88 0.28 15.61 7.51
C THR A 88 0.92 14.65 6.51
N VAL A 89 2.25 14.52 6.52
CA VAL A 89 2.97 13.52 5.70
C VAL A 89 2.45 12.11 6.01
N ASN A 90 2.42 11.75 7.31
CA ASN A 90 1.96 10.44 7.78
C ASN A 90 0.51 10.18 7.36
N TRP A 91 -0.37 11.18 7.49
CA TRP A 91 -1.76 11.09 7.09
C TRP A 91 -1.93 10.86 5.59
N GLN A 92 -1.27 11.67 4.76
CA GLN A 92 -1.39 11.62 3.30
C GLN A 92 -0.93 10.27 2.73
N ILE A 93 0.22 9.77 3.19
CA ILE A 93 0.72 8.45 2.76
C ILE A 93 -0.20 7.34 3.29
N THR A 94 -0.65 7.41 4.54
CA THR A 94 -1.60 6.42 5.10
C THR A 94 -2.90 6.35 4.30
N ARG A 95 -3.41 7.48 3.80
CA ARG A 95 -4.62 7.51 2.98
C ARG A 95 -4.46 6.76 1.66
N LEU A 96 -3.28 6.82 1.05
CA LEU A 96 -2.94 6.07 -0.16
C LEU A 96 -2.81 4.58 0.14
N VAL A 97 -2.10 4.21 1.23
CA VAL A 97 -1.98 2.82 1.68
C VAL A 97 -3.37 2.22 1.96
N LYS A 98 -4.22 2.95 2.67
CA LYS A 98 -5.60 2.56 2.96
C LYS A 98 -6.36 2.24 1.67
N ALA A 99 -6.34 3.16 0.70
CA ALA A 99 -7.02 2.96 -0.58
C ALA A 99 -6.50 1.73 -1.34
N GLY A 100 -5.17 1.54 -1.38
CA GLY A 100 -4.54 0.39 -2.03
C GLY A 100 -4.80 -0.96 -1.34
N LEU A 101 -5.05 -0.97 -0.03
CA LEU A 101 -5.43 -2.17 0.71
C LEU A 101 -6.93 -2.48 0.55
N GLU A 102 -7.79 -1.47 0.64
CA GLU A 102 -9.23 -1.64 0.48
C GLU A 102 -9.62 -2.10 -0.93
N SER A 103 -8.89 -1.66 -1.96
CA SER A 103 -9.08 -2.17 -3.33
C SER A 103 -8.75 -3.66 -3.47
N GLN A 104 -8.03 -4.25 -2.52
CA GLN A 104 -7.69 -5.67 -2.43
C GLN A 104 -8.59 -6.44 -1.45
N GLY A 105 -9.68 -5.82 -0.98
CA GLY A 105 -10.64 -6.46 -0.06
C GLY A 105 -10.19 -6.51 1.41
N VAL A 106 -9.17 -5.73 1.78
CA VAL A 106 -8.71 -5.60 3.18
C VAL A 106 -9.62 -4.66 3.95
N LYS A 107 -10.04 -5.05 5.15
CA LYS A 107 -10.64 -4.15 6.12
C LYS A 107 -9.55 -3.30 6.78
N VAL A 108 -9.55 -1.98 6.55
CA VAL A 108 -8.58 -1.07 7.16
C VAL A 108 -9.19 -0.34 8.36
N VAL A 109 -8.52 -0.40 9.50
CA VAL A 109 -8.84 0.37 10.71
C VAL A 109 -7.77 1.44 10.91
N LEU A 110 -8.18 2.69 11.13
CA LEU A 110 -7.26 3.80 11.40
C LEU A 110 -7.20 4.11 12.90
N SER A 111 -6.03 4.54 13.38
CA SER A 111 -5.86 5.02 14.77
C SER A 111 -6.54 6.38 15.02
N ARG A 112 -6.64 7.22 13.99
CA ARG A 112 -7.30 8.54 14.02
C ARG A 112 -8.12 8.79 12.74
N PRO A 113 -9.18 9.60 12.81
CA PRO A 113 -10.13 9.75 11.69
C PRO A 113 -9.75 10.83 10.67
N ASN A 114 -8.89 11.79 11.04
CA ASN A 114 -8.52 12.94 10.21
C ASN A 114 -7.17 13.55 10.64
N ASP A 115 -6.78 14.65 9.99
CA ASP A 115 -5.53 15.40 10.22
C ASP A 115 -5.75 16.81 10.79
N THR A 116 -6.87 17.05 11.48
CA THR A 116 -7.21 18.39 12.00
C THR A 116 -7.38 18.42 13.52
N GLY A 117 -7.81 17.32 14.12
CA GLY A 117 -8.14 17.23 15.53
C GLY A 117 -7.25 16.30 16.34
N TRP A 118 -7.78 15.91 17.51
CA TRP A 118 -7.17 14.94 18.41
C TRP A 118 -7.05 13.55 17.79
N GLY A 119 -5.91 12.88 18.00
CA GLY A 119 -5.64 11.54 17.48
C GLY A 119 -5.44 10.45 18.52
N GLY A 120 -5.57 10.75 19.82
CA GLY A 120 -5.37 9.79 20.90
C GLY A 120 -3.90 9.62 21.34
N CYS A 121 -3.73 9.23 22.60
CA CYS A 121 -2.42 8.94 23.19
C CYS A 121 -1.79 7.67 22.60
N VAL A 122 -0.45 7.53 22.70
CA VAL A 122 0.28 6.37 22.16
C VAL A 122 -0.17 5.03 22.74
N ASP A 123 -0.53 4.96 24.02
CA ASP A 123 -1.08 3.77 24.68
C ASP A 123 -2.49 3.44 24.20
N GLN A 124 -3.32 4.47 23.97
CA GLN A 124 -4.67 4.31 23.42
C GLN A 124 -4.64 3.78 21.98
N ARG A 125 -3.71 4.29 21.16
CA ARG A 125 -3.48 3.83 19.78
C ARG A 125 -3.00 2.38 19.76
N ALA A 126 -2.04 2.03 20.62
CA ALA A 126 -1.59 0.65 20.78
C ALA A 126 -2.72 -0.29 21.22
N ALA A 127 -3.57 0.16 22.15
CA ALA A 127 -4.74 -0.61 22.59
C ALA A 127 -5.80 -0.75 21.49
N ALA A 128 -6.01 0.28 20.66
CA ALA A 128 -6.89 0.21 19.50
C ALA A 128 -6.39 -0.78 18.45
N ALA A 129 -5.08 -0.79 18.18
CA ALA A 129 -4.44 -1.79 17.31
C ALA A 129 -4.69 -3.21 17.82
N SER A 130 -4.45 -3.45 19.11
CA SER A 130 -4.70 -4.75 19.75
C SER A 130 -6.18 -5.19 19.67
N ARG A 131 -7.12 -4.27 19.93
CA ARG A 131 -8.57 -4.57 19.86
C ARG A 131 -9.07 -4.82 18.44
N SER A 132 -8.39 -4.27 17.43
CA SER A 132 -8.77 -4.46 16.02
C SER A 132 -8.62 -5.90 15.53
N ARG A 133 -7.82 -6.72 16.23
CA ARG A 133 -7.42 -8.07 15.80
C ARG A 133 -6.82 -8.09 14.39
N ALA A 134 -6.18 -6.99 13.99
CA ALA A 134 -5.51 -6.90 12.71
C ALA A 134 -4.42 -7.97 12.56
N ALA A 135 -4.23 -8.47 11.35
CA ALA A 135 -3.12 -9.35 11.02
C ALA A 135 -1.77 -8.65 11.23
N VAL A 136 -1.73 -7.33 10.97
CA VAL A 136 -0.60 -6.45 11.25
C VAL A 136 -1.10 -5.04 11.57
N ALA A 137 -0.44 -4.40 12.53
CA ALA A 137 -0.55 -2.98 12.81
C ALA A 137 0.69 -2.25 12.27
N VAL A 138 0.50 -1.19 11.49
CA VAL A 138 1.59 -0.42 10.90
C VAL A 138 1.47 1.04 11.36
N SER A 139 2.47 1.52 12.08
CA SER A 139 2.60 2.93 12.48
C SER A 139 3.55 3.62 11.51
N LEU A 140 3.05 4.69 10.86
CA LEU A 140 3.75 5.45 9.83
C LEU A 140 4.22 6.77 10.43
N HIS A 141 5.52 6.98 10.40
CA HIS A 141 6.22 8.17 10.87
C HIS A 141 7.24 8.66 9.83
N ALA A 142 7.70 9.89 10.01
CA ALA A 142 8.85 10.41 9.31
C ALA A 142 9.76 11.14 10.30
N ASP A 143 11.03 10.77 10.29
CA ASP A 143 11.98 11.17 11.31
C ASP A 143 12.53 12.58 11.04
N SER A 144 13.25 13.14 11.99
CA SER A 144 13.92 14.42 11.83
C SER A 144 15.15 14.50 12.72
N THR A 145 16.33 14.60 12.11
CA THR A 145 17.59 14.63 12.88
C THR A 145 17.99 16.02 13.37
N SER A 146 17.30 17.06 12.90
CA SER A 146 17.60 18.47 13.17
C SER A 146 16.41 19.35 12.81
N ARG A 147 16.33 20.54 13.42
CA ARG A 147 15.32 21.56 13.04
C ARG A 147 15.58 22.22 11.69
N GLY A 148 16.84 22.24 11.26
CA GLY A 148 17.26 22.81 9.97
C GLY A 148 17.73 21.73 8.99
N PRO A 149 18.04 22.13 7.73
CA PRO A 149 18.49 21.21 6.70
C PRO A 149 19.75 20.43 7.09
N ASP A 150 19.70 19.10 6.93
CA ASP A 150 20.83 18.17 7.07
C ASP A 150 20.85 17.24 5.85
N ALA A 151 21.63 17.62 4.84
CA ALA A 151 21.76 16.82 3.61
C ALA A 151 22.48 15.48 3.83
N GLY A 152 23.19 15.31 4.95
CA GLY A 152 24.04 14.15 5.23
C GLY A 152 23.31 12.94 5.78
N LYS A 153 22.13 13.13 6.40
CA LYS A 153 21.37 12.05 7.04
C LYS A 153 20.08 11.78 6.32
N ARG A 154 19.90 10.59 5.76
CA ARG A 154 18.71 10.24 4.98
C ARG A 154 18.47 8.74 4.93
N GLY A 155 17.27 8.37 4.51
CA GLY A 155 16.82 6.99 4.33
C GLY A 155 15.81 6.56 5.39
N PHE A 156 15.18 5.42 5.13
CA PHE A 156 14.13 4.86 5.99
C PHE A 156 14.71 3.95 7.08
N HIS A 157 13.97 3.74 8.16
CA HIS A 157 14.25 2.62 9.06
C HIS A 157 12.98 2.08 9.71
N ILE A 158 12.98 0.78 10.01
CA ILE A 158 11.93 0.09 10.73
C ILE A 158 12.38 -0.10 12.17
N ILE A 159 11.65 0.49 13.11
CA ILE A 159 11.94 0.33 14.53
C ILE A 159 11.42 -1.02 15.00
N VAL A 160 12.30 -1.79 15.64
CA VAL A 160 11.98 -3.07 16.27
C VAL A 160 12.27 -3.01 17.77
N PRO A 161 11.44 -3.65 18.62
CA PRO A 161 11.66 -3.58 20.05
C PRO A 161 12.93 -4.34 20.46
N LYS A 162 13.68 -3.79 21.42
CA LYS A 162 14.70 -4.54 22.16
C LYS A 162 14.01 -5.63 22.96
N LEU A 163 14.48 -6.87 22.83
CA LEU A 163 13.95 -8.03 23.53
C LEU A 163 14.80 -8.34 24.78
N PRO A 164 14.20 -8.90 25.85
CA PRO A 164 12.77 -9.15 25.99
C PRO A 164 11.95 -7.88 26.24
N ILE A 165 10.67 -7.90 25.87
CA ILE A 165 9.64 -6.95 26.34
C ILE A 165 9.05 -7.51 27.65
N PRO A 166 8.78 -6.69 28.68
CA PRO A 166 8.28 -7.20 29.96
C PRO A 166 6.94 -7.95 29.88
N ASP A 167 5.99 -7.48 29.08
CA ASP A 167 4.75 -8.21 28.84
C ASP A 167 5.03 -9.47 28.01
N LYS A 168 4.69 -10.65 28.54
CA LYS A 168 4.96 -11.94 27.91
C LYS A 168 4.23 -12.13 26.58
N THR A 169 3.03 -11.59 26.44
CA THR A 169 2.25 -11.68 25.19
C THR A 169 2.84 -10.77 24.14
N VAL A 170 3.10 -9.50 24.47
CA VAL A 170 3.75 -8.58 23.53
C VAL A 170 5.14 -9.10 23.15
N ASN A 171 5.93 -9.60 24.10
CA ASN A 171 7.23 -10.20 23.83
C ASN A 171 7.13 -11.36 22.82
N ARG A 172 6.22 -12.30 23.02
CA ARG A 172 6.01 -13.44 22.11
C ARG A 172 5.60 -12.96 20.71
N VAL A 173 4.69 -11.99 20.63
CA VAL A 173 4.17 -11.48 19.36
C VAL A 173 5.24 -10.72 18.59
N GLN A 174 5.96 -9.80 19.25
CA GLN A 174 6.94 -8.96 18.58
C GLN A 174 8.27 -9.68 18.30
N SER A 175 8.66 -10.67 19.11
CA SER A 175 9.85 -11.50 18.83
C SER A 175 9.67 -12.45 17.66
N GLY A 176 8.44 -12.89 17.39
CA GLY A 176 8.10 -13.73 16.24
C GLY A 176 7.46 -12.93 15.10
N ALA A 177 6.14 -12.93 15.05
CA ALA A 177 5.37 -12.37 13.95
C ALA A 177 5.62 -10.88 13.69
N GLY A 178 5.79 -10.05 14.73
CA GLY A 178 6.15 -8.63 14.58
C GLY A 178 7.54 -8.44 13.95
N ARG A 179 8.50 -9.30 14.31
CA ARG A 179 9.84 -9.30 13.69
C ARG A 179 9.76 -9.68 12.22
N THR A 180 8.99 -10.71 11.87
CA THR A 180 8.76 -11.11 10.48
C THR A 180 8.10 -10.00 9.67
N ALA A 181 7.06 -9.35 10.21
CA ALA A 181 6.40 -8.21 9.56
C ALA A 181 7.36 -7.04 9.32
N SER A 182 8.21 -6.73 10.30
CA SER A 182 9.19 -5.66 10.20
C SER A 182 10.25 -5.93 9.14
N VAL A 183 10.70 -7.20 9.00
CA VAL A 183 11.66 -7.60 7.96
C VAL A 183 11.00 -7.54 6.57
N ALA A 184 9.77 -8.06 6.42
CA ALA A 184 9.04 -7.98 5.16
C ALA A 184 8.83 -6.52 4.70
N MET A 185 8.51 -5.63 5.65
CA MET A 185 8.40 -4.19 5.37
C MET A 185 9.73 -3.58 4.93
N ARG A 186 10.83 -3.88 5.64
CA ARG A 186 12.18 -3.42 5.27
C ARG A 186 12.54 -3.90 3.86
N ASP A 187 12.31 -5.17 3.55
CA ASP A 187 12.64 -5.76 2.25
C ASP A 187 11.80 -5.14 1.12
N ALA A 188 10.54 -4.81 1.36
CA ALA A 188 9.68 -4.10 0.40
C ALA A 188 10.19 -2.68 0.12
N PHE A 189 10.64 -1.95 1.15
CA PHE A 189 11.26 -0.64 0.97
C PHE A 189 12.55 -0.74 0.14
N VAL A 190 13.41 -1.71 0.43
CA VAL A 190 14.63 -1.95 -0.37
C VAL A 190 14.28 -2.32 -1.82
N SER A 191 13.29 -3.19 -2.02
CA SER A 191 12.82 -3.59 -3.36
C SER A 191 12.31 -2.39 -4.16
N ALA A 192 11.65 -1.43 -3.50
CA ALA A 192 11.21 -0.17 -4.11
C ALA A 192 12.36 0.82 -4.38
N GLY A 193 13.61 0.46 -4.11
CA GLY A 193 14.79 1.31 -4.27
C GLY A 193 14.87 2.42 -3.22
N LEU A 194 14.17 2.28 -2.08
CA LEU A 194 14.36 3.16 -0.92
C LEU A 194 15.59 2.69 -0.16
N ARG A 195 16.37 3.64 0.33
CA ARG A 195 17.65 3.34 0.99
C ARG A 195 17.46 3.29 2.50
N PRO A 196 18.03 2.28 3.18
CA PRO A 196 18.17 2.30 4.63
C PRO A 196 18.82 3.60 5.12
N ALA A 197 18.34 4.07 6.27
CA ALA A 197 18.86 5.24 6.96
C ALA A 197 20.36 5.06 7.27
N ASN A 198 21.16 6.07 6.96
CA ASN A 198 22.59 6.11 7.28
C ASN A 198 22.90 6.75 8.64
N TYR A 199 21.92 6.82 9.53
CA TYR A 199 22.00 7.53 10.79
C TYR A 199 21.26 6.76 11.91
N ALA A 200 21.26 7.32 13.13
CA ALA A 200 20.59 6.76 14.30
C ALA A 200 20.94 5.29 14.66
N GLY A 201 22.13 4.82 14.25
CA GLY A 201 22.60 3.46 14.52
C GLY A 201 21.84 2.38 13.76
N VAL A 202 21.13 2.74 12.68
CA VAL A 202 20.39 1.82 11.82
C VAL A 202 21.35 0.83 11.15
N ARG A 203 20.96 -0.44 11.14
CA ARG A 203 21.68 -1.52 10.43
C ARG A 203 20.72 -2.22 9.52
N ASP A 204 21.03 -2.25 8.23
CA ASP A 204 20.19 -2.84 7.17
C ASP A 204 18.72 -2.38 7.24
N GLY A 205 18.48 -1.11 7.58
CA GLY A 205 17.13 -0.54 7.64
C GLY A 205 16.33 -0.93 8.89
N LEU A 206 16.96 -1.56 9.88
CA LEU A 206 16.35 -1.94 11.14
C LEU A 206 17.00 -1.18 12.31
N GLN A 207 16.19 -0.77 13.28
CA GLN A 207 16.65 -0.06 14.47
C GLN A 207 16.07 -0.67 15.76
N GLY A 208 16.94 -1.24 16.60
CA GLY A 208 16.52 -1.81 17.88
C GLY A 208 16.32 -0.74 18.96
N ARG A 209 15.10 -0.57 19.47
CA ARG A 209 14.75 0.44 20.50
C ARG A 209 13.91 -0.11 21.64
N SER A 210 14.02 0.47 22.82
CA SER A 210 13.23 0.09 24.00
C SER A 210 12.14 1.11 24.36
N ASP A 211 12.13 2.29 23.75
CA ASP A 211 11.37 3.47 24.17
C ASP A 211 10.14 3.77 23.31
N ILE A 212 9.80 2.89 22.36
CA ILE A 212 8.63 3.03 21.49
C ILE A 212 7.44 2.24 22.02
N ALA A 213 6.49 2.94 22.65
CA ALA A 213 5.29 2.36 23.24
C ALA A 213 4.43 1.56 22.24
N ALA A 214 4.35 2.00 20.97
CA ALA A 214 3.58 1.29 19.94
C ALA A 214 3.99 -0.19 19.82
N VAL A 215 5.28 -0.48 19.74
CA VAL A 215 5.78 -1.87 19.67
C VAL A 215 5.91 -2.53 21.05
N ASN A 216 5.96 -1.77 22.14
CA ASN A 216 6.04 -2.32 23.50
C ASN A 216 4.66 -2.70 24.09
N LEU A 217 3.55 -2.18 23.54
CA LEU A 217 2.19 -2.37 24.08
C LEU A 217 1.26 -3.17 23.17
N THR A 218 1.50 -3.20 21.86
CA THR A 218 0.58 -3.82 20.90
C THR A 218 0.69 -5.36 20.90
N THR A 219 -0.44 -6.04 21.06
CA THR A 219 -0.54 -7.51 21.17
C THR A 219 -0.82 -8.21 19.84
N VAL A 220 -0.89 -7.46 18.74
CA VAL A 220 -0.83 -7.95 17.36
C VAL A 220 0.54 -7.62 16.74
N PRO A 221 0.98 -8.28 15.66
CA PRO A 221 2.24 -7.97 14.99
C PRO A 221 2.31 -6.48 14.64
N ALA A 222 3.36 -5.78 15.09
CA ALA A 222 3.48 -4.34 14.92
C ALA A 222 4.73 -3.97 14.13
N VAL A 223 4.56 -3.05 13.17
CA VAL A 223 5.64 -2.45 12.38
C VAL A 223 5.62 -0.95 12.64
N PHE A 224 6.76 -0.39 13.00
CA PHE A 224 6.92 1.05 13.19
C PHE A 224 7.91 1.58 12.15
N ILE A 225 7.44 2.43 11.24
CA ILE A 225 8.17 2.88 10.07
C ILE A 225 8.56 4.34 10.28
N GLU A 226 9.84 4.64 10.20
CA GLU A 226 10.35 5.98 9.92
C GLU A 226 10.67 6.04 8.42
N MET A 227 9.80 6.69 7.65
CA MET A 227 9.81 6.61 6.17
C MET A 227 11.02 7.33 5.53
N GLY A 228 11.58 8.31 6.22
CA GLY A 228 12.72 9.10 5.77
C GLY A 228 13.00 10.23 6.76
N ASN A 229 14.02 11.05 6.48
CA ASN A 229 14.40 12.17 7.34
C ASN A 229 13.84 13.50 6.81
N LEU A 230 12.88 14.09 7.50
CA LEU A 230 12.28 15.39 7.20
C LEU A 230 13.25 16.57 7.29
N SER A 231 14.39 16.41 7.98
CA SER A 231 15.46 17.40 7.94
C SER A 231 16.36 17.29 6.72
N ASN A 232 16.27 16.19 5.96
CA ASN A 232 16.99 16.02 4.70
C ASN A 232 16.18 16.59 3.54
N PRO A 233 16.73 17.52 2.72
CA PRO A 233 15.97 18.09 1.61
C PRO A 233 15.45 17.07 0.59
N ALA A 234 16.20 16.00 0.30
CA ALA A 234 15.79 15.01 -0.69
C ALA A 234 14.66 14.11 -0.16
N ASP A 235 14.79 13.62 1.08
CA ASP A 235 13.71 12.83 1.69
C ASP A 235 12.48 13.68 1.98
N ALA A 236 12.65 14.92 2.45
CA ALA A 236 11.54 15.86 2.65
C ALA A 236 10.78 16.11 1.34
N MET A 237 11.49 16.35 0.23
CA MET A 237 10.87 16.51 -1.10
C MET A 237 10.12 15.25 -1.52
N ALA A 238 10.71 14.06 -1.34
CA ALA A 238 10.06 12.80 -1.68
C ALA A 238 8.78 12.58 -0.84
N LEU A 239 8.85 12.76 0.48
CA LEU A 239 7.75 12.54 1.42
C LEU A 239 6.61 13.56 1.30
N THR A 240 6.86 14.72 0.69
CA THR A 240 5.85 15.79 0.52
C THR A 240 5.35 15.92 -0.91
N SER A 241 6.02 15.30 -1.88
CA SER A 241 5.57 15.23 -3.27
C SER A 241 4.53 14.13 -3.47
N LYS A 242 3.53 14.35 -4.34
CA LYS A 242 2.51 13.34 -4.65
C LYS A 242 3.12 12.03 -5.20
N GLU A 243 4.13 12.14 -6.05
CA GLU A 243 4.84 10.99 -6.63
C GLU A 243 5.59 10.18 -5.56
N GLY A 244 6.37 10.84 -4.71
CA GLY A 244 7.08 10.16 -3.65
C GLY A 244 6.13 9.54 -2.63
N GLN A 245 5.05 10.22 -2.25
CA GLN A 245 4.01 9.66 -1.39
C GLN A 245 3.38 8.39 -1.96
N LEU A 246 3.10 8.36 -3.26
CA LEU A 246 2.65 7.15 -3.94
C LEU A 246 3.70 6.03 -3.87
N LYS A 247 4.97 6.35 -4.12
CA LYS A 247 6.07 5.37 -4.02
C LYS A 247 6.17 4.75 -2.63
N TYR A 248 6.11 5.57 -1.57
CA TYR A 248 6.08 5.08 -0.19
C TYR A 248 4.83 4.24 0.10
N ALA A 249 3.66 4.69 -0.36
CA ALA A 249 2.43 3.93 -0.17
C ALA A 249 2.47 2.55 -0.84
N LEU A 250 2.98 2.46 -2.07
CA LEU A 250 3.17 1.19 -2.78
C LEU A 250 4.13 0.26 -2.04
N ALA A 251 5.27 0.77 -1.55
CA ALA A 251 6.23 -0.01 -0.78
C ALA A 251 5.62 -0.54 0.54
N ILE A 252 4.81 0.27 1.23
CA ILE A 252 4.13 -0.12 2.45
C ILE A 252 3.06 -1.18 2.18
N THR A 253 2.24 -1.01 1.13
CA THR A 253 1.24 -1.99 0.71
C THR A 253 1.91 -3.31 0.31
N ASP A 254 3.03 -3.29 -0.41
CA ASP A 254 3.81 -4.48 -0.75
C ASP A 254 4.35 -5.18 0.52
N GLY A 255 4.94 -4.43 1.45
CA GLY A 255 5.43 -4.98 2.73
C GLY A 255 4.33 -5.66 3.56
N ILE A 256 3.14 -5.06 3.64
CA ILE A 256 1.96 -5.65 4.27
C ILE A 256 1.54 -6.93 3.53
N THR A 257 1.49 -6.89 2.19
CA THR A 257 1.07 -8.01 1.35
C THR A 257 2.01 -9.21 1.50
N ARG A 258 3.32 -8.98 1.43
CA ARG A 258 4.35 -10.02 1.63
C ARG A 258 4.21 -10.69 2.98
N TYR A 259 3.99 -9.91 4.04
CA TYR A 259 3.81 -10.44 5.38
C TYR A 259 2.51 -11.26 5.51
N VAL A 260 1.37 -10.70 5.08
CA VAL A 260 0.06 -11.35 5.25
C VAL A 260 -0.05 -12.63 4.43
N THR A 261 0.47 -12.63 3.20
CA THR A 261 0.46 -13.82 2.32
C THR A 261 1.61 -14.78 2.59
N LYS A 262 2.56 -14.41 3.46
CA LYS A 262 3.81 -15.13 3.75
C LYS A 262 4.69 -15.38 2.51
N THR A 263 4.59 -14.50 1.51
CA THR A 263 5.42 -14.60 0.31
C THR A 263 6.83 -14.10 0.64
N ALA A 264 7.80 -15.01 0.65
CA ALA A 264 9.22 -14.65 0.70
C ALA A 264 9.63 -14.00 -0.64
N PRO A 265 10.69 -13.18 -0.69
CA PRO A 265 11.26 -12.78 -1.97
C PRO A 265 11.64 -14.06 -2.72
N THR A 266 11.09 -14.27 -3.92
CA THR A 266 11.64 -15.25 -4.87
C THR A 266 13.03 -14.80 -5.24
N ALA A 267 14.03 -15.31 -4.52
CA ALA A 267 15.38 -15.39 -5.07
C ALA A 267 15.32 -16.44 -6.17
N GLU A 268 15.22 -16.01 -7.43
CA GLU A 268 15.53 -16.87 -8.56
C GLU A 268 16.96 -17.37 -8.35
N THR A 269 17.07 -18.62 -7.93
CA THR A 269 18.32 -19.35 -7.94
C THR A 269 18.40 -19.97 -9.33
N PRO A 270 19.39 -19.65 -10.17
CA PRO A 270 19.49 -20.29 -11.47
C PRO A 270 19.70 -21.79 -11.26
N PRO A 271 19.02 -22.67 -12.02
CA PRO A 271 19.30 -24.09 -11.93
C PRO A 271 20.75 -24.36 -12.32
N VAL A 272 21.48 -25.06 -11.45
CA VAL A 272 22.81 -25.58 -11.75
C VAL A 272 22.68 -26.56 -12.92
N SER A 273 23.08 -26.12 -14.11
CA SER A 273 23.21 -26.96 -15.29
C SER A 273 24.60 -27.58 -15.31
N THR A 274 24.68 -28.90 -15.11
CA THR A 274 25.87 -29.69 -15.47
C THR A 274 25.81 -29.96 -16.98
N GLY A 275 26.39 -29.06 -17.78
CA GLY A 275 26.53 -29.23 -19.23
C GLY A 275 27.36 -28.11 -19.85
N ASN A 276 28.26 -28.48 -20.77
CA ASN A 276 29.28 -27.64 -21.43
C ASN A 276 28.78 -26.27 -21.95
N PRO A 277 29.68 -25.26 -22.05
CA PRO A 277 29.29 -23.85 -22.22
C PRO A 277 28.76 -23.54 -23.63
N PRO A 278 27.59 -22.88 -23.74
CA PRO A 278 27.18 -22.22 -24.98
C PRO A 278 27.76 -20.80 -25.04
N GLN A 279 28.03 -20.38 -26.28
CA GLN A 279 28.51 -19.07 -26.71
C GLN A 279 27.71 -17.88 -26.13
N PRO A 280 28.31 -16.67 -25.95
CA PRO A 280 27.68 -15.59 -25.20
C PRO A 280 26.43 -15.07 -25.93
N ALA A 281 25.29 -15.12 -25.24
CA ALA A 281 24.08 -14.41 -25.64
C ALA A 281 24.20 -12.90 -25.33
N PRO A 282 23.45 -12.02 -26.03
CA PRO A 282 23.41 -10.58 -25.76
C PRO A 282 22.94 -10.30 -24.32
N PRO A 283 23.26 -9.15 -23.73
CA PRO A 283 22.92 -8.86 -22.34
C PRO A 283 21.40 -8.92 -22.13
N ALA A 284 20.98 -9.68 -21.12
CA ALA A 284 19.59 -9.82 -20.71
C ALA A 284 19.02 -8.46 -20.28
N ALA A 285 17.76 -8.24 -20.65
CA ALA A 285 16.99 -7.06 -20.27
C ALA A 285 16.74 -7.05 -18.74
N ASP A 286 16.84 -5.86 -18.14
CA ASP A 286 16.55 -5.52 -16.75
C ASP A 286 15.58 -6.46 -16.02
N ASP A 287 16.10 -7.35 -15.15
CA ASP A 287 15.33 -8.18 -14.20
C ASP A 287 14.77 -7.34 -13.03
N ASN A 288 14.08 -6.26 -13.34
CA ASN A 288 13.38 -5.44 -12.36
C ASN A 288 11.95 -5.98 -12.17
N PRO A 289 11.57 -6.50 -10.99
CA PRO A 289 10.21 -6.97 -10.71
C PRO A 289 9.15 -5.85 -10.78
N PHE A 290 9.57 -4.59 -10.93
CA PHE A 290 8.72 -3.43 -11.20
C PHE A 290 8.70 -3.00 -12.67
N ALA A 291 9.26 -3.78 -13.62
CA ALA A 291 9.20 -3.47 -15.04
C ALA A 291 7.74 -3.25 -15.53
N GLY A 292 6.79 -4.02 -15.00
CA GLY A 292 5.35 -3.84 -15.25
C GLY A 292 4.75 -2.55 -14.66
N LEU A 293 5.34 -1.99 -13.59
CA LEU A 293 4.93 -0.71 -13.03
C LEU A 293 5.44 0.50 -13.81
N ARG A 294 6.42 0.34 -14.72
CA ARG A 294 6.87 1.43 -15.61
C ARG A 294 5.76 1.90 -16.56
N ILE A 295 4.79 1.04 -16.85
CA ILE A 295 3.62 1.35 -17.70
C ILE A 295 2.54 2.07 -16.88
N VAL A 296 2.37 1.69 -15.62
CA VAL A 296 1.31 2.21 -14.74
C VAL A 296 1.71 3.55 -14.12
N LEU A 297 2.99 3.75 -13.79
CA LEU A 297 3.45 4.95 -13.08
C LEU A 297 3.20 6.25 -13.87
N PRO A 298 3.48 6.36 -15.19
CA PRO A 298 3.17 7.56 -15.97
C PRO A 298 1.66 7.85 -16.04
N PHE A 299 0.83 6.81 -16.11
CA PHE A 299 -0.62 6.97 -16.11
C PHE A 299 -1.14 7.48 -14.76
N VAL A 300 -0.65 6.90 -13.66
CA VAL A 300 -1.00 7.37 -12.32
C VAL A 300 -0.44 8.79 -12.09
N GLN A 301 0.72 9.14 -12.62
CA GLN A 301 1.25 10.51 -12.60
C GLN A 301 0.32 11.50 -13.31
N LYS A 302 -0.24 11.15 -14.49
CA LYS A 302 -1.25 11.98 -15.17
C LYS A 302 -2.50 12.16 -14.30
N LEU A 303 -3.01 11.09 -13.70
CA LEU A 303 -4.17 11.18 -12.79
C LEU A 303 -3.89 12.06 -11.57
N ILE A 304 -2.67 12.01 -11.04
CA ILE A 304 -2.21 12.80 -9.89
C ILE A 304 -2.02 14.29 -10.25
N ALA A 305 -1.59 14.56 -11.49
CA ALA A 305 -1.36 15.89 -12.02
C ALA A 305 -2.64 16.60 -12.45
N ALA A 306 -3.73 15.85 -12.68
CA ALA A 306 -5.02 16.39 -13.03
C ALA A 306 -5.48 17.45 -12.02
N GLY A 307 -5.90 18.61 -12.54
CA GLY A 307 -6.32 19.76 -11.74
C GLY A 307 -7.73 19.61 -11.17
N ASP A 308 -8.57 18.76 -11.78
CA ASP A 308 -9.93 18.50 -11.35
C ASP A 308 -10.44 17.08 -11.73
N ILE A 309 -11.65 16.76 -11.27
CA ILE A 309 -12.26 15.45 -11.47
C ILE A 309 -12.67 15.18 -12.94
N ALA A 310 -12.95 16.22 -13.72
CA ALA A 310 -13.32 16.07 -15.13
C ALA A 310 -12.09 15.67 -15.96
N GLU A 311 -10.93 16.21 -15.63
CA GLU A 311 -9.65 15.83 -16.22
C GLU A 311 -9.24 14.40 -15.81
N VAL A 312 -9.46 14.01 -14.55
CA VAL A 312 -9.30 12.61 -14.10
C VAL A 312 -10.18 11.66 -14.92
N ILE A 313 -11.47 11.96 -15.08
CA ILE A 313 -12.41 11.14 -15.86
C ILE A 313 -11.96 11.03 -17.32
N LYS A 314 -11.48 12.13 -17.90
CA LYS A 314 -10.96 12.14 -19.27
C LYS A 314 -9.72 11.24 -19.42
N ILE A 315 -8.75 11.36 -18.52
CA ILE A 315 -7.54 10.52 -18.52
C ILE A 315 -7.91 9.04 -18.34
N LEU A 316 -8.84 8.72 -17.44
CA LEU A 316 -9.34 7.35 -17.26
C LEU A 316 -10.01 6.81 -18.53
N ALA A 317 -10.77 7.64 -19.24
CA ALA A 317 -11.49 7.23 -20.44
C ALA A 317 -10.59 7.10 -21.69
N THR A 318 -9.50 7.87 -21.78
CA THR A 318 -8.61 7.85 -22.95
C THR A 318 -7.40 6.93 -22.75
N ASP A 319 -6.72 7.09 -21.62
CA ASP A 319 -5.42 6.44 -21.40
C ASP A 319 -5.58 5.17 -20.54
N GLY A 320 -6.69 5.07 -19.80
CA GLY A 320 -6.95 3.95 -18.90
C GLY A 320 -7.09 2.62 -19.61
N SER A 321 -7.85 2.57 -20.71
CA SER A 321 -8.03 1.35 -21.51
C SER A 321 -6.71 0.82 -22.06
N ASP A 322 -5.82 1.72 -22.48
CA ASP A 322 -4.53 1.37 -23.06
C ASP A 322 -3.58 0.84 -21.99
N VAL A 323 -3.58 1.45 -20.81
CA VAL A 323 -2.77 0.98 -19.68
C VAL A 323 -3.28 -0.37 -19.18
N PHE A 324 -4.59 -0.57 -19.06
CA PHE A 324 -5.16 -1.88 -18.71
C PHE A 324 -4.82 -2.94 -19.76
N SER A 325 -4.88 -2.60 -21.05
CA SER A 325 -4.55 -3.52 -22.15
C SER A 325 -3.06 -3.88 -22.16
N GLN A 326 -2.17 -2.92 -21.90
CA GLN A 326 -0.73 -3.16 -21.82
C GLN A 326 -0.34 -3.98 -20.59
N VAL A 327 -0.99 -3.73 -19.44
CA VAL A 327 -0.82 -4.57 -18.23
C VAL A 327 -1.31 -6.00 -18.50
N LEU A 328 -2.48 -6.16 -19.13
CA LEU A 328 -3.00 -7.48 -19.51
C LEU A 328 -2.07 -8.21 -20.47
N LYS A 329 -1.50 -7.50 -21.46
CA LYS A 329 -0.53 -8.05 -22.40
C LYS A 329 0.75 -8.50 -21.70
N ALA A 330 1.31 -7.68 -20.81
CA ALA A 330 2.49 -8.04 -20.03
C ALA A 330 2.22 -9.27 -19.12
N MET A 331 1.05 -9.33 -18.49
CA MET A 331 0.64 -10.50 -17.71
C MET A 331 0.49 -11.75 -18.58
N LEU A 332 -0.09 -11.63 -19.77
CA LEU A 332 -0.25 -12.74 -20.70
C LEU A 332 1.10 -13.24 -21.22
N GLU A 333 2.06 -12.36 -21.49
CA GLU A 333 3.43 -12.73 -21.88
C GLU A 333 4.14 -13.52 -20.78
N ILE A 334 3.97 -13.13 -19.50
CA ILE A 334 4.48 -13.89 -18.36
C ILE A 334 3.83 -15.27 -18.28
N VAL A 335 2.50 -15.35 -18.39
CA VAL A 335 1.76 -16.63 -18.38
C VAL A 335 2.19 -17.53 -19.55
N TYR A 336 2.38 -16.97 -20.74
CA TYR A 336 2.83 -17.68 -21.93
C TYR A 336 4.26 -18.19 -21.78
N GLY A 337 5.14 -17.39 -21.15
CA GLY A 337 6.50 -17.78 -20.81
C GLY A 337 6.54 -18.92 -19.78
N LEU A 338 5.74 -18.84 -18.72
CA LEU A 338 5.64 -19.87 -17.69
C LEU A 338 5.05 -21.19 -18.21
N ALA A 339 4.21 -21.13 -19.25
CA ALA A 339 3.65 -22.31 -19.91
C ALA A 339 4.53 -22.85 -21.05
N GLY A 340 5.80 -22.42 -21.14
CA GLY A 340 6.76 -22.93 -22.14
C GLY A 340 6.39 -22.57 -23.58
N GLY A 341 5.73 -21.42 -23.79
CA GLY A 341 5.33 -20.96 -25.11
C GLY A 341 4.05 -21.61 -25.65
N LYS A 342 3.25 -22.27 -24.80
CA LYS A 342 1.94 -22.84 -25.17
C LYS A 342 0.88 -22.35 -24.20
N LEU A 343 -0.20 -21.75 -24.71
CA LEU A 343 -1.36 -21.51 -23.84
C LEU A 343 -2.00 -22.85 -23.49
N PRO A 344 -2.40 -23.09 -22.24
CA PRO A 344 -3.19 -24.26 -21.89
C PRO A 344 -4.59 -24.12 -22.50
N PHE A 345 -4.73 -24.56 -23.75
CA PHE A 345 -5.98 -24.89 -24.41
C PHE A 345 -5.76 -26.12 -25.30
#